data_AF-A0A235HPB4-F1
#
_entry.id   AF-A0A235HPB4-F1
#
_cell.length_a   1.000
_cell.length_b   1.000
_cell.length_c   1.000
_cell.angle_alpha   90.00
_cell.angle_beta   90.00
_cell.angle_gamma   90.00
#
_symmetry.space_group_name_H-M   'P 1'
#
loop_
_entity.id
_entity.type
_entity.pdbx_description
1 polymer ?
#
loop_
_entity_poly.entity_id
_entity_poly.type
_entity_poly.pdbx_seq_one_letter_code
_entity_poly.pdbx_strand_id
1 'polypeptide(L)'
;MSEHRLSEIVIERPRGGRRISLKKVTGFKKQLYKITEDAIQDGLFNSYLIKPINKSKYLSDHLGPLRRFLRSQVGQPWNEVYSQLCQRLDPNTMAGQHVIDHLWDYVERYVEIIDGGFYSKPYQGYRNQLNTSHRDRFYIHPETGILCAAEKVPRKQKQKQEQTDIVIIDNYHQYQKLNEIWYFITFEDFPPPPTHYVTDIVKGIIHRSAAMYRGRMIYAVKKQQCNKKEIRFILNQLSKT
;
A
#
# COMPACT_ATOMS: atom_id res chain seq x y z
N MET A 1 -2.83 -29.04 13.17
CA MET A 1 -2.08 -27.94 12.53
C MET A 1 -0.67 -28.47 12.34
N SER A 2 -0.31 -28.85 11.12
CA SER A 2 1.02 -29.41 10.83
C SER A 2 2.11 -28.43 11.26
N GLU A 3 3.14 -28.93 11.94
CA GLU A 3 4.36 -28.21 12.30
C GLU A 3 5.20 -27.89 11.05
N HIS A 4 4.63 -27.17 10.08
CA HIS A 4 5.48 -26.55 9.06
C HIS A 4 6.37 -25.54 9.79
N ARG A 5 7.68 -25.62 9.55
CA ARG A 5 8.66 -24.76 10.20
C ARG A 5 8.31 -23.31 9.89
N LEU A 6 8.30 -22.46 10.93
CA LEU A 6 8.04 -21.02 10.80
C LEU A 6 8.96 -20.40 9.73
N SER A 7 10.17 -20.93 9.57
CA SER A 7 11.15 -20.52 8.54
C SER A 7 10.64 -20.81 7.13
N GLU A 8 10.21 -22.03 6.82
CA GLU A 8 9.71 -22.43 5.49
C GLU A 8 8.44 -21.64 5.10
N ILE A 9 7.50 -21.52 6.03
CA ILE A 9 6.24 -20.79 5.78
C ILE A 9 6.48 -19.31 5.47
N VAL A 10 7.46 -18.69 6.12
CA VAL A 10 7.69 -17.24 5.99
C VAL A 10 8.40 -16.89 4.68
N ILE A 11 9.31 -17.73 4.18
CA ILE A 11 10.25 -17.36 3.10
C ILE A 11 9.97 -18.00 1.74
N GLU A 12 9.30 -19.15 1.68
CA GLU A 12 9.20 -19.94 0.44
C GLU A 12 8.05 -19.53 -0.47
N ARG A 13 7.57 -18.28 -0.33
CA ARG A 13 6.54 -17.77 -1.22
C ARG A 13 7.11 -17.51 -2.61
N PRO A 14 6.45 -17.97 -3.69
CA PRO A 14 6.77 -17.51 -5.03
C PRO A 14 6.70 -15.98 -5.10
N ARG A 15 7.79 -15.36 -5.56
CA ARG A 15 7.88 -13.90 -5.74
C ARG A 15 6.68 -13.35 -6.51
N GLY A 16 6.15 -12.23 -6.04
CA GLY A 16 5.04 -11.54 -6.69
C GLY A 16 5.46 -10.85 -7.99
N GLY A 17 4.50 -10.68 -8.90
CA GLY A 17 4.71 -9.97 -10.17
C GLY A 17 5.49 -10.76 -11.23
N ARG A 18 5.56 -10.18 -12.44
CA ARG A 18 6.29 -10.72 -13.58
C ARG A 18 6.87 -9.58 -14.40
N ARG A 19 8.12 -9.76 -14.87
CA ARG A 19 8.79 -8.80 -15.77
C ARG A 19 8.15 -8.73 -17.16
N ILE A 20 7.54 -9.82 -17.59
CA ILE A 20 6.88 -9.94 -18.89
C ILE A 20 5.38 -9.69 -18.71
N SER A 21 4.81 -8.85 -19.58
CA SER A 21 3.36 -8.66 -19.65
C SER A 21 2.65 -9.98 -19.97
N LEU A 22 1.59 -10.33 -19.21
CA LEU A 22 0.81 -11.54 -19.45
C LEU A 22 0.20 -11.59 -20.86
N LYS A 23 -0.07 -10.43 -21.50
CA LYS A 23 -0.55 -10.36 -22.89
C LYS A 23 0.43 -10.97 -23.90
N LYS A 24 1.72 -11.08 -23.55
CA LYS A 24 2.77 -11.65 -24.40
C LYS A 24 3.03 -13.14 -24.14
N VAL A 25 2.37 -13.73 -23.14
CA VAL A 25 2.60 -15.12 -22.73
C VAL A 25 1.46 -15.98 -23.27
N THR A 26 1.77 -16.90 -24.17
CA THR A 26 0.82 -17.90 -24.65
C THR A 26 0.40 -18.83 -23.51
N GLY A 27 -0.89 -19.15 -23.42
CA GLY A 27 -1.41 -20.04 -22.36
C GLY A 27 -1.39 -19.46 -20.94
N PHE A 28 -1.20 -18.14 -20.76
CA PHE A 28 -0.99 -17.55 -19.44
C PHE A 28 -2.10 -17.87 -18.43
N LYS A 29 -3.37 -17.93 -18.87
CA LYS A 29 -4.51 -18.24 -17.99
C LYS A 29 -4.36 -19.63 -17.35
N LYS A 30 -3.95 -20.63 -18.14
CA LYS A 30 -3.72 -22.01 -17.68
C LYS A 30 -2.51 -22.09 -16.74
N GLN A 31 -1.44 -21.36 -17.05
CA GLN A 31 -0.26 -21.27 -16.18
C GLN A 31 -0.59 -20.62 -14.83
N LEU A 32 -1.36 -19.52 -14.84
CA LEU A 32 -1.78 -18.83 -13.62
C LEU A 32 -2.71 -19.71 -12.77
N TYR A 33 -3.65 -20.41 -13.42
CA TYR A 33 -4.53 -21.36 -12.75
C TYR A 33 -3.72 -22.45 -12.04
N LYS A 34 -2.78 -23.11 -12.74
CA LYS A 34 -1.95 -24.16 -12.14
C LYS A 34 -1.15 -23.67 -10.92
N ILE A 35 -0.50 -22.50 -11.04
CA ILE A 35 0.24 -21.91 -9.91
C ILE A 35 -0.69 -21.61 -8.72
N THR A 36 -1.93 -21.23 -9.00
CA THR A 36 -2.92 -20.95 -7.95
C THR A 36 -3.34 -22.25 -7.25
N GLU A 37 -3.56 -23.33 -8.00
CA GLU A 37 -3.89 -24.66 -7.46
C GLU A 37 -2.76 -25.24 -6.61
N ASP A 38 -1.53 -25.26 -7.14
CA ASP A 38 -0.35 -25.77 -6.42
C ASP A 38 -0.20 -25.04 -5.07
N ALA A 39 -0.39 -23.72 -5.08
CA ALA A 39 -0.25 -22.91 -3.87
C ALA A 39 -1.41 -23.07 -2.88
N ILE A 40 -2.62 -23.41 -3.33
CA ILE A 40 -3.74 -23.78 -2.45
C ILE A 40 -3.42 -25.11 -1.76
N GLN A 41 -2.87 -26.07 -2.51
CA GLN A 41 -2.48 -27.38 -1.98
C GLN A 41 -1.39 -27.26 -0.91
N ASP A 42 -0.46 -26.31 -1.06
CA ASP A 42 0.60 -26.02 -0.08
C ASP A 42 0.08 -25.28 1.18
N GLY A 43 -1.24 -25.12 1.35
CA GLY A 43 -1.84 -24.58 2.57
C GLY A 43 -1.73 -23.06 2.73
N LEU A 44 -1.49 -22.34 1.63
CA LEU A 44 -1.23 -20.92 1.68
C LEU A 44 -2.54 -20.13 1.53
N PHE A 45 -3.03 -19.63 2.67
CA PHE A 45 -4.38 -19.09 2.90
C PHE A 45 -4.88 -17.91 2.04
N ASN A 46 -4.04 -17.35 1.17
CA ASN A 46 -4.46 -16.35 0.18
C ASN A 46 -4.02 -16.85 -1.18
N SER A 47 -4.98 -17.22 -2.04
CA SER A 47 -4.75 -17.63 -3.42
C SER A 47 -3.75 -16.67 -4.09
N TYR A 48 -2.55 -17.17 -4.37
CA TYR A 48 -1.46 -16.38 -4.91
C TYR A 48 -1.78 -15.97 -6.32
N LEU A 49 -2.42 -14.83 -6.47
CA LEU A 49 -2.51 -14.22 -7.77
C LEU A 49 -1.17 -13.52 -8.03
N ILE A 50 -0.25 -14.21 -8.72
CA ILE A 50 0.90 -13.57 -9.37
C ILE A 50 0.34 -12.62 -10.43
N LYS A 51 -0.02 -11.41 -10.01
CA LYS A 51 -0.51 -10.36 -10.89
C LYS A 51 0.68 -9.59 -11.43
N PRO A 52 0.89 -9.49 -12.76
CA PRO A 52 1.89 -8.61 -13.32
C PRO A 52 1.48 -7.16 -13.00
N ILE A 53 2.22 -6.51 -12.11
CA ILE A 53 2.06 -5.09 -11.84
C ILE A 53 3.34 -4.41 -12.34
N ASN A 54 3.18 -3.44 -13.23
CA ASN A 54 4.25 -2.58 -13.72
C ASN A 54 5.48 -3.31 -14.29
N LYS A 55 5.31 -4.52 -14.87
CA LYS A 55 6.41 -5.33 -15.42
C LYS A 55 7.56 -5.55 -14.41
N SER A 56 7.22 -5.69 -13.13
CA SER A 56 8.19 -5.84 -12.04
C SER A 56 8.00 -7.17 -11.31
N LYS A 57 9.05 -7.62 -10.62
CA LYS A 57 9.06 -8.80 -9.74
C LYS A 57 9.50 -8.35 -8.35
N TYR A 58 8.80 -8.77 -7.31
CA TYR A 58 9.02 -8.34 -5.92
C TYR A 58 8.96 -9.53 -4.95
N LEU A 59 9.59 -9.38 -3.79
CA LEU A 59 9.52 -10.36 -2.71
C LEU A 59 8.10 -10.38 -2.10
N SER A 60 7.64 -11.55 -1.70
CA SER A 60 6.24 -11.78 -1.31
C SER A 60 6.12 -12.44 0.07
N ASP A 61 7.15 -12.32 0.92
CA ASP A 61 7.32 -13.04 2.19
C ASP A 61 6.04 -13.10 3.05
N HIS A 62 5.77 -14.28 3.63
CA HIS A 62 4.57 -14.51 4.43
C HIS A 62 4.81 -14.09 5.89
N LEU A 63 4.90 -12.78 6.14
CA LEU A 63 5.23 -12.26 7.49
C LEU A 63 4.06 -12.32 8.49
N GLY A 64 2.93 -12.92 8.12
CA GLY A 64 1.74 -13.04 8.99
C GLY A 64 1.99 -13.81 10.29
N PRO A 65 2.55 -15.03 10.23
CA PRO A 65 2.91 -15.83 11.40
C PRO A 65 3.90 -15.12 12.32
N LEU A 66 4.95 -14.49 11.78
CA LEU A 66 5.91 -13.72 12.59
C LEU A 66 5.22 -12.60 13.38
N ARG A 67 4.37 -11.80 12.71
CA ARG A 67 3.62 -10.73 13.38
C ARG A 67 2.66 -11.27 14.45
N ARG A 68 1.98 -12.39 14.18
CA ARG A 68 1.06 -13.02 15.15
C ARG A 68 1.83 -13.54 16.36
N PHE A 69 2.98 -14.17 16.14
CA PHE A 69 3.88 -14.62 17.19
C PHE A 69 4.32 -13.47 18.08
N LEU A 70 4.85 -12.38 17.51
CA LEU A 70 5.26 -11.19 18.27
C LEU A 70 4.10 -10.61 19.09
N ARG A 71 2.90 -10.53 18.51
CA ARG A 71 1.71 -10.06 19.23
C ARG A 71 1.37 -10.94 20.44
N SER A 72 1.52 -12.26 20.32
CA SER A 72 1.26 -13.20 21.42
C SER A 72 2.30 -13.14 22.54
N GLN A 73 3.47 -12.56 22.27
CA GLN A 73 4.60 -12.47 23.22
C GLN A 73 4.73 -11.08 23.85
N VAL A 74 3.78 -10.17 23.60
CA VAL A 74 3.76 -8.85 24.24
C VAL A 74 3.63 -9.01 25.76
N GLY A 75 4.47 -8.29 26.51
CA GLY A 75 4.56 -8.39 27.97
C GLY A 75 5.60 -9.38 28.47
N GLN A 76 6.25 -10.16 27.58
CA GLN A 76 7.33 -11.08 27.95
C GLN A 76 8.72 -10.43 27.81
N PRO A 77 9.73 -10.89 28.58
CA PRO A 77 11.11 -10.45 28.41
C PRO A 77 11.62 -10.70 26.99
N TRP A 78 12.16 -9.67 26.34
CA TRP A 78 12.59 -9.77 24.93
C TRP A 78 13.61 -10.88 24.69
N ASN A 79 14.57 -11.05 25.60
CA ASN A 79 15.63 -12.05 25.44
C ASN A 79 15.08 -13.48 25.39
N GLU A 80 14.03 -13.77 26.16
CA GLU A 80 13.35 -15.07 26.15
C GLU A 80 12.59 -15.26 24.84
N VAL A 81 11.86 -14.24 24.39
CA VAL A 81 11.13 -14.25 23.12
C VAL A 81 12.09 -14.47 21.94
N TYR A 82 13.21 -13.75 21.92
CA TYR A 82 14.24 -13.87 20.89
C TYR A 82 14.90 -15.26 20.90
N SER A 83 15.29 -15.75 22.08
CA SER A 83 15.85 -17.10 22.23
C SER A 83 14.89 -18.18 21.71
N GLN A 84 13.61 -18.10 22.10
CA GLN A 84 12.57 -19.02 21.65
C GLN A 84 12.39 -18.97 20.13
N LEU A 85 12.52 -17.79 19.53
CA LEU A 85 12.41 -17.61 18.08
C LEU A 85 13.63 -18.20 17.36
N CYS A 86 14.85 -17.96 17.84
CA CYS A 86 16.08 -18.51 17.28
C CYS A 86 16.10 -20.04 17.32
N GLN A 87 15.59 -20.65 18.40
CA GLN A 87 15.46 -22.11 18.50
C GLN A 87 14.55 -22.71 17.42
N ARG A 88 13.54 -21.95 16.97
CA ARG A 88 12.60 -22.39 15.92
C ARG A 88 13.09 -22.14 14.50
N LEU A 89 13.90 -21.10 14.28
CA LEU A 89 14.28 -20.62 12.94
C LEU A 89 15.66 -21.08 12.45
N ASP A 90 16.53 -21.54 13.35
CA ASP A 90 17.96 -21.76 13.10
C ASP A 90 18.67 -20.55 12.42
N PRO A 91 19.28 -19.64 13.21
CA PRO A 91 19.91 -18.42 12.69
C PRO A 91 21.14 -18.67 11.81
N ASN A 92 21.63 -19.90 11.72
CA ASN A 92 22.77 -20.24 10.86
C ASN A 92 22.35 -20.54 9.41
N THR A 93 21.04 -20.66 9.17
CA THR A 93 20.50 -20.87 7.83
C THR A 93 20.16 -19.53 7.18
N MET A 94 20.29 -19.45 5.85
CA MET A 94 19.84 -18.28 5.07
C MET A 94 18.36 -17.96 5.33
N ALA A 95 17.56 -19.01 5.47
CA ALA A 95 16.15 -18.96 5.82
C ALA A 95 15.91 -18.25 7.17
N GLY A 96 16.58 -18.73 8.22
CA GLY A 96 16.49 -18.16 9.56
C GLY A 96 16.98 -16.72 9.61
N GLN A 97 18.12 -16.43 8.96
CA GLN A 97 18.65 -15.06 8.87
C GLN A 97 17.68 -14.09 8.19
N HIS A 98 17.07 -14.48 7.06
CA HIS A 98 16.09 -13.65 6.37
C HIS A 98 14.85 -13.34 7.22
N VAL A 99 14.38 -14.31 8.02
CA VAL A 99 13.27 -14.06 8.97
C VAL A 99 13.71 -13.15 10.12
N ILE A 100 14.95 -13.30 10.60
CA ILE A 100 15.53 -12.42 11.64
C ILE A 100 15.72 -10.99 11.11
N ASP A 101 16.09 -10.81 9.84
CA ASP A 101 16.15 -9.48 9.23
C ASP A 101 14.76 -8.81 9.29
N HIS A 102 13.71 -9.56 8.93
CA HIS A 102 12.34 -9.08 9.09
C HIS A 102 11.91 -8.86 10.53
N LEU A 103 12.45 -9.60 11.51
CA LEU A 103 12.18 -9.34 12.92
C LEU A 103 12.57 -7.91 13.30
N TRP A 104 13.71 -7.45 12.79
CA TRP A 104 14.20 -6.08 13.02
C TRP A 104 13.39 -5.02 12.29
N ASP A 105 12.69 -5.36 11.20
CA ASP A 105 11.71 -4.46 10.57
C ASP A 105 10.49 -4.18 11.47
N TYR A 106 10.16 -5.12 12.37
CA TYR A 106 8.98 -5.05 13.24
C TYR A 106 9.28 -4.63 14.68
N VAL A 107 10.48 -4.94 15.20
CA VAL A 107 10.85 -4.70 16.59
C VAL A 107 11.93 -3.63 16.68
N GLU A 108 11.57 -2.47 17.23
CA GLU A 108 12.54 -1.42 17.55
C GLU A 108 13.31 -1.81 18.82
N ARG A 109 14.64 -1.94 18.70
CA ARG A 109 15.51 -2.33 19.81
C ARG A 109 15.96 -1.13 20.63
N TYR A 110 16.06 0.02 19.98
CA TYR A 110 16.69 1.19 20.56
C TYR A 110 15.64 2.28 20.72
N VAL A 111 15.04 2.33 21.90
CA VAL A 111 13.93 3.23 22.22
C VAL A 111 14.39 4.29 23.20
N GLU A 112 13.93 5.53 23.00
CA GLU A 112 14.06 6.63 23.95
C GLU A 112 12.66 7.07 24.40
N ILE A 113 12.52 7.36 25.69
CA ILE A 113 11.30 7.95 26.26
C ILE A 113 11.51 9.47 26.33
N ILE A 114 10.68 10.23 25.64
CA ILE A 114 10.72 11.70 25.58
C ILE A 114 9.29 12.20 25.79
N ASP A 115 9.06 13.00 26.82
CA ASP A 115 7.74 13.57 27.17
C ASP A 115 6.61 12.51 27.22
N GLY A 116 6.92 11.31 27.72
CA GLY A 116 5.99 10.18 27.79
C GLY A 116 5.75 9.45 26.46
N GLY A 117 6.35 9.91 25.35
CA GLY A 117 6.34 9.25 24.05
C GLY A 117 7.53 8.32 23.84
N PHE A 118 7.31 7.23 23.09
CA PHE A 118 8.37 6.30 22.69
C PHE A 118 8.86 6.59 21.27
N TYR A 119 10.17 6.83 21.15
CA TYR A 119 10.85 7.17 19.90
C TYR A 119 11.93 6.14 19.57
N SER A 120 12.10 5.84 18.28
CA SER A 120 13.32 5.15 17.83
C SER A 120 14.52 6.06 18.05
N LYS A 121 15.67 5.49 18.42
CA LYS A 121 16.94 6.24 18.43
C LYS A 121 17.20 6.87 17.07
N PRO A 122 17.78 8.09 17.03
CA PRO A 122 17.99 8.80 15.79
C PRO A 122 18.96 8.05 14.88
N TYR A 123 18.51 7.70 13.68
CA TYR A 123 19.38 7.31 12.58
C TYR A 123 19.51 8.51 11.64
N GLN A 124 20.74 8.98 11.42
CA GLN A 124 21.03 10.18 10.60
C GLN A 124 20.30 11.46 11.07
N GLY A 125 20.05 11.59 12.39
CA GLY A 125 19.45 12.79 12.99
C GLY A 125 17.92 12.83 13.04
N TYR A 126 17.23 11.83 12.47
CA TYR A 126 15.76 11.77 12.51
C TYR A 126 15.26 10.83 13.60
N ARG A 127 14.42 11.35 14.50
CA ARG A 127 13.67 10.56 15.48
C ARG A 127 12.29 10.21 14.91
N ASN A 128 11.90 8.94 14.99
CA ASN A 128 10.57 8.51 14.57
C ASN A 128 9.78 8.06 15.80
N GLN A 129 8.61 8.66 16.01
CA GLN A 129 7.69 8.22 17.04
C GLN A 129 7.07 6.88 16.62
N LEU A 130 7.00 5.93 17.55
CA LEU A 130 6.66 4.53 17.23
C LEU A 130 5.16 4.32 16.95
N ASN A 131 4.29 5.19 17.46
CA ASN A 131 2.83 5.12 17.34
C ASN A 131 2.25 5.82 16.10
N THR A 132 3.03 5.96 15.01
CA THR A 132 2.64 6.70 13.79
C THR A 132 2.17 5.80 12.66
N SER A 133 2.38 4.49 12.78
CA SER A 133 2.11 3.51 11.73
C SER A 133 0.77 2.83 11.91
N HIS A 134 0.11 2.50 10.79
CA HIS A 134 -1.06 1.62 10.78
C HIS A 134 -0.70 0.13 10.79
N ARG A 135 0.59 -0.21 10.70
CA ARG A 135 1.09 -1.59 10.69
C ARG A 135 1.41 -2.03 12.13
N ASP A 136 1.45 -3.34 12.36
CA ASP A 136 2.03 -3.87 13.60
C ASP A 136 3.48 -3.35 13.74
N ARG A 137 3.76 -2.73 14.88
CA ARG A 137 5.11 -2.37 15.33
C ARG A 137 5.25 -2.75 16.79
N PHE A 138 6.43 -3.20 17.14
CA PHE A 138 6.80 -3.61 18.48
C PHE A 138 8.08 -2.92 18.87
N TYR A 139 8.37 -2.90 20.17
CA TYR A 139 9.58 -2.30 20.67
C TYR A 139 10.01 -2.94 21.98
N ILE A 140 11.29 -2.84 22.29
CA ILE A 140 11.83 -3.27 23.57
C ILE A 140 11.73 -2.08 24.52
N HIS A 141 11.04 -2.24 25.65
CA HIS A 141 10.96 -1.20 26.66
C HIS A 141 12.38 -0.88 27.17
N PRO A 142 12.84 0.39 27.11
CA PRO A 142 14.25 0.70 27.30
C PRO A 142 14.76 0.40 28.72
N GLU A 143 13.87 0.45 29.72
CA GLU A 143 14.22 0.22 31.13
C GLU A 143 14.02 -1.22 31.58
N THR A 144 13.00 -1.92 31.05
CA THR A 144 12.58 -3.24 31.56
C THR A 144 12.96 -4.38 30.63
N GLY A 145 13.32 -4.09 29.38
CA GLY A 145 13.65 -5.12 28.38
C GLY A 145 12.46 -5.96 27.91
N ILE A 146 11.24 -5.56 28.25
CA ILE A 146 10.01 -6.28 27.89
C ILE A 146 9.60 -5.92 26.46
N LEU A 147 9.06 -6.90 25.72
CA LEU A 147 8.47 -6.67 24.41
C LEU A 147 7.12 -5.96 24.53
N CYS A 148 7.01 -4.77 23.96
CA CYS A 148 5.80 -3.94 23.94
C CYS A 148 5.25 -3.81 22.52
N ALA A 149 3.93 -3.65 22.39
CA ALA A 149 3.30 -3.28 21.13
C ALA A 149 3.13 -1.76 21.05
N ALA A 150 3.52 -1.17 19.93
CA ALA A 150 3.22 0.24 19.67
C ALA A 150 1.73 0.40 19.30
N GLU A 151 1.14 1.50 19.75
CA GLU A 151 -0.22 1.86 19.36
C GLU A 151 -0.32 2.07 17.85
N LYS A 152 -1.40 1.57 17.25
CA LYS A 152 -1.63 1.68 15.82
C LYS A 152 -2.45 2.92 15.52
N VAL A 153 -1.99 3.69 14.54
CA VAL A 153 -2.85 4.71 13.94
C VAL A 153 -3.90 4.01 13.09
N PRO A 154 -5.20 4.30 13.26
CA PRO A 154 -6.22 3.79 12.38
C PRO A 154 -5.88 4.22 10.94
N ARG A 155 -5.91 3.25 10.02
CA ARG A 155 -5.67 3.55 8.61
C ARG A 155 -6.74 4.54 8.17
N LYS A 156 -6.35 5.77 7.80
CA LYS A 156 -7.25 6.71 7.12
C LYS A 156 -7.79 5.98 5.89
N GLN A 157 -9.07 5.64 5.92
CA GLN A 157 -9.72 5.13 4.74
C GLN A 157 -9.57 6.22 3.69
N LYS A 158 -9.01 5.88 2.52
CA LYS A 158 -9.15 6.77 1.37
C LYS A 158 -10.65 6.98 1.24
N GLN A 159 -11.11 8.21 1.45
CA GLN A 159 -12.48 8.57 1.09
C GLN A 159 -12.68 8.03 -0.31
N LYS A 160 -13.62 7.09 -0.42
CA LYS A 160 -14.01 6.54 -1.71
C LYS A 160 -14.46 7.78 -2.47
N GLN A 161 -13.68 8.23 -3.46
CA GLN A 161 -14.10 9.32 -4.33
C GLN A 161 -15.50 8.92 -4.78
N GLU A 162 -16.49 9.70 -4.37
CA GLU A 162 -17.89 9.36 -4.61
C GLU A 162 -18.03 9.06 -6.10
N GLN A 163 -18.47 7.85 -6.34
CA GLN A 163 -18.46 7.23 -7.65
C GLN A 163 -19.58 7.92 -8.44
N THR A 164 -19.26 8.37 -9.67
CA THR A 164 -20.16 8.78 -10.78
C THR A 164 -20.60 10.23 -10.94
N ASP A 165 -19.86 11.20 -10.40
CA ASP A 165 -20.11 12.62 -10.69
C ASP A 165 -19.26 13.17 -11.84
N ILE A 166 -18.79 12.31 -12.75
CA ILE A 166 -18.03 12.73 -13.94
C ILE A 166 -18.56 12.02 -15.18
N VAL A 167 -19.03 12.78 -16.17
CA VAL A 167 -19.35 12.29 -17.51
C VAL A 167 -18.32 12.84 -18.49
N ILE A 168 -17.47 11.94 -18.98
CA ILE A 168 -16.42 12.27 -19.94
C ILE A 168 -17.03 12.44 -21.33
N ILE A 169 -16.71 13.56 -21.99
CA ILE A 169 -17.09 13.77 -23.39
C ILE A 169 -15.90 13.42 -24.29
N ASP A 170 -14.74 14.01 -24.03
CA ASP A 170 -13.52 13.77 -24.79
C ASP A 170 -12.26 13.88 -23.91
N ASN A 171 -11.10 14.24 -24.48
CA ASN A 171 -9.84 14.39 -23.77
C ASN A 171 -9.70 15.73 -23.03
N TYR A 172 -10.41 16.77 -23.47
CA TYR A 172 -10.34 18.14 -22.95
C TYR A 172 -11.68 18.64 -22.38
N HIS A 173 -12.74 17.85 -22.45
CA HIS A 173 -14.06 18.22 -21.97
C HIS A 173 -14.69 17.11 -21.12
N GLN A 174 -15.23 17.50 -19.96
CA GLN A 174 -16.04 16.63 -19.12
C GLN A 174 -17.13 17.42 -18.41
N TYR A 175 -18.23 16.74 -18.08
CA TYR A 175 -19.13 17.19 -17.04
C TYR A 175 -18.67 16.67 -15.70
N GLN A 176 -18.67 17.51 -14.67
CA GLN A 176 -18.36 17.13 -13.30
C GLN A 176 -19.37 17.76 -12.34
N LYS A 177 -19.93 16.95 -11.44
CA LYS A 177 -20.73 17.45 -10.33
C LYS A 177 -19.78 17.92 -9.22
N LEU A 178 -19.98 19.15 -8.76
CA LEU A 178 -19.23 19.76 -7.68
C LEU A 178 -20.25 20.41 -6.74
N ASN A 179 -20.26 19.99 -5.47
CA ASN A 179 -21.22 20.47 -4.46
C ASN A 179 -22.68 20.40 -4.97
N GLU A 180 -23.09 19.23 -5.46
CA GLU A 180 -24.42 18.98 -6.02
C GLU A 180 -24.80 19.71 -7.33
N ILE A 181 -23.90 20.53 -7.89
CA ILE A 181 -24.13 21.27 -9.14
C ILE A 181 -23.28 20.70 -10.28
N TRP A 182 -23.88 20.47 -11.44
CA TRP A 182 -23.16 20.04 -12.64
C TRP A 182 -22.47 21.20 -13.32
N TYR A 183 -21.19 21.00 -13.64
CA TYR A 183 -20.38 21.92 -14.42
C TYR A 183 -19.79 21.23 -15.64
N PHE A 184 -19.73 21.98 -16.74
CA PHE A 184 -18.89 21.68 -17.89
C PHE A 184 -17.49 22.23 -17.64
N ILE A 185 -16.49 21.35 -17.66
CA ILE A 185 -15.09 21.68 -17.43
C ILE A 185 -14.33 21.52 -18.74
N THR A 186 -13.58 22.56 -19.09
CA THR A 186 -12.62 22.55 -20.18
C THR A 186 -11.20 22.47 -19.62
N PHE A 187 -10.40 21.59 -20.19
CA PHE A 187 -8.99 21.42 -19.88
C PHE A 187 -8.10 21.97 -20.99
N GLU A 188 -6.88 22.32 -20.63
CA GLU A 188 -5.78 22.61 -21.57
C GLU A 188 -4.53 21.82 -21.19
N ASP A 189 -3.61 21.68 -22.13
CA ASP A 189 -2.31 21.08 -21.88
C ASP A 189 -1.52 21.91 -20.86
N PHE A 190 -0.87 21.22 -19.92
CA PHE A 190 -0.01 21.85 -18.94
C PHE A 190 1.19 22.49 -19.68
N PRO A 191 1.51 23.77 -19.42
CA PRO A 191 2.58 24.46 -20.13
C PRO A 191 3.92 23.72 -20.03
N PRO A 192 4.76 23.72 -21.08
CA PRO A 192 6.09 23.11 -20.99
C PRO A 192 6.97 23.80 -19.94
N PRO A 193 8.07 23.16 -19.48
CA PRO A 193 9.04 23.80 -18.58
C PRO A 193 9.53 25.14 -19.19
N PRO A 194 9.83 26.16 -18.38
CA PRO A 194 10.11 26.11 -16.94
C PRO A 194 8.88 26.26 -16.04
N THR A 195 7.66 26.26 -16.58
CA THR A 195 6.44 26.34 -15.78
C THR A 195 6.22 25.03 -15.00
N HIS A 196 6.21 25.13 -13.68
CA HIS A 196 5.98 24.01 -12.76
C HIS A 196 4.66 24.10 -12.02
N TYR A 197 4.00 25.26 -12.03
CA TYR A 197 2.74 25.50 -11.33
C TYR A 197 1.74 26.18 -12.25
N VAL A 198 0.48 25.78 -12.14
CA VAL A 198 -0.67 26.45 -12.77
C VAL A 198 -1.82 26.52 -11.79
N THR A 199 -2.75 27.44 -12.02
CA THR A 199 -3.98 27.54 -11.24
C THR A 199 -5.06 26.74 -11.96
N ASP A 200 -5.41 25.58 -11.39
CA ASP A 200 -6.53 24.76 -11.83
C ASP A 200 -7.82 25.25 -11.17
N ILE A 201 -8.85 25.54 -11.96
CA ILE A 201 -10.09 26.16 -11.44
C ILE A 201 -10.91 25.23 -10.52
N VAL A 202 -10.57 23.94 -10.48
CA VAL A 202 -11.22 22.93 -9.63
C VAL A 202 -10.35 22.60 -8.41
N LYS A 203 -9.02 22.51 -8.58
CA LYS A 203 -8.07 22.05 -7.56
C LYS A 203 -7.24 23.16 -6.90
N GLY A 204 -7.30 24.38 -7.42
CA GLY A 204 -6.44 25.48 -7.00
C GLY A 204 -5.03 25.39 -7.62
N ILE A 205 -4.02 25.89 -6.92
CA ILE A 205 -2.63 25.84 -7.40
C ILE A 205 -2.15 24.39 -7.43
N ILE A 206 -1.78 23.89 -8.61
CA ILE A 206 -1.27 22.53 -8.77
C ILE A 206 0.13 22.54 -9.37
N HIS A 207 0.95 21.59 -8.92
CA HIS A 207 2.26 21.32 -9.51
C HIS A 207 2.13 20.44 -10.76
N ARG A 208 3.11 20.53 -11.68
CA ARG A 208 3.23 19.74 -12.91
C ARG A 208 3.02 18.24 -12.70
N SER A 209 3.52 17.68 -11.60
CA SER A 209 3.35 16.25 -11.27
C SER A 209 1.91 15.86 -10.90
N ALA A 210 1.08 16.81 -10.44
CA ALA A 210 -0.31 16.61 -10.07
C ALA A 210 -1.29 16.82 -11.23
N ALA A 211 -0.83 17.35 -12.37
CA ALA A 211 -1.61 17.59 -13.59
C ALA A 211 -1.78 16.35 -14.49
N MET A 212 -1.25 15.19 -14.07
CA MET A 212 -1.44 13.95 -14.81
C MET A 212 -2.91 13.49 -14.69
N TYR A 213 -3.67 13.62 -15.77
CA TYR A 213 -5.06 13.20 -15.86
C TYR A 213 -5.28 12.38 -17.13
N ARG A 214 -5.75 11.13 -16.95
CA ARG A 214 -6.04 10.18 -18.04
C ARG A 214 -4.89 10.00 -19.06
N GLY A 215 -3.65 10.06 -18.56
CA GLY A 215 -2.44 9.86 -19.37
C GLY A 215 -1.94 11.10 -20.11
N ARG A 216 -2.54 12.28 -19.87
CA ARG A 216 -2.09 13.57 -20.38
C ARG A 216 -1.77 14.51 -19.23
N MET A 217 -0.87 15.46 -19.47
CA MET A 217 -0.61 16.54 -18.52
C MET A 217 -1.55 17.68 -18.86
N ILE A 218 -2.68 17.77 -18.17
CA ILE A 218 -3.71 18.78 -18.43
C ILE A 218 -4.22 19.38 -17.12
N TYR A 219 -4.78 20.59 -17.18
CA TYR A 219 -5.35 21.29 -16.03
C TYR A 219 -6.66 21.98 -16.41
N ALA A 220 -7.57 22.14 -15.46
CA ALA A 220 -8.88 22.74 -15.71
C ALA A 220 -8.75 24.26 -15.83
N VAL A 221 -9.03 24.80 -17.02
CA VAL A 221 -8.93 26.24 -17.33
C VAL A 221 -10.26 26.96 -17.20
N LYS A 222 -11.36 26.27 -17.48
CA LYS A 222 -12.70 26.86 -17.51
C LYS A 222 -13.70 25.93 -16.83
N LYS A 223 -14.61 26.54 -16.08
CA LYS A 223 -15.74 25.88 -15.42
C LYS A 223 -17.01 26.66 -15.72
N GLN A 224 -18.00 26.04 -16.35
CA GLN A 224 -19.29 26.63 -16.68
C GLN A 224 -20.41 25.79 -16.08
N GLN A 225 -21.38 26.41 -15.40
CA GLN A 225 -22.51 25.68 -14.85
C GLN A 225 -23.40 25.14 -15.97
N CYS A 226 -23.85 23.89 -15.83
CA CYS A 226 -24.67 23.24 -16.84
C CYS A 226 -26.10 23.78 -16.86
N ASN A 227 -26.66 23.87 -18.07
CA ASN A 227 -28.07 24.20 -18.27
C ASN A 227 -28.97 22.95 -18.19
N LYS A 228 -30.30 23.14 -18.21
CA LYS A 228 -31.28 22.05 -18.10
C LYS A 228 -31.14 20.98 -19.21
N LYS A 229 -30.75 21.37 -20.42
CA LYS A 229 -30.58 20.41 -21.55
C LYS A 229 -29.35 19.54 -21.33
N GLU A 230 -28.24 20.13 -20.89
CA GLU A 230 -27.00 19.44 -20.56
C GLU A 230 -27.20 18.50 -19.38
N ILE A 231 -27.89 18.94 -18.32
CA ILE A 231 -28.23 18.08 -17.17
C ILE A 231 -29.07 16.87 -17.62
N ARG A 232 -30.05 17.07 -18.51
CA ARG A 232 -30.84 15.96 -19.07
C ARG A 232 -29.97 14.99 -19.87
N PHE A 233 -29.01 15.50 -20.65
CA PHE A 233 -28.05 14.67 -21.38
C PHE A 233 -27.17 13.85 -20.42
N ILE A 234 -26.64 14.49 -19.37
CA ILE A 234 -25.80 13.85 -18.34
C ILE A 234 -26.56 12.70 -17.67
N LEU A 235 -27.79 12.94 -17.22
CA LEU A 235 -28.62 11.93 -16.56
C LEU A 235 -28.92 10.74 -17.48
N ASN A 236 -29.19 10.99 -18.76
CA ASN A 236 -29.39 9.93 -19.76
C ASN A 236 -28.14 9.08 -20.03
N GLN A 237 -26.94 9.66 -19.91
CA GLN A 237 -25.68 8.91 -20.05
C GLN A 237 -25.43 8.04 -18.81
N LEU A 238 -25.66 8.60 -17.62
CA LEU A 238 -25.49 7.88 -16.35
C LEU A 238 -26.47 6.72 -16.19
N SER A 239 -27.69 6.83 -16.73
CA SER A 239 -28.69 5.75 -16.66
C SER A 239 -28.41 4.56 -17.59
N LYS A 240 -27.46 4.68 -18.53
CA LYS A 240 -27.12 3.63 -19.52
C LYS A 240 -25.92 2.77 -19.10
N THR A 241 -25.21 3.17 -18.06
CA THR A 241 -24.07 2.47 -17.44
C THR A 241 -24.51 1.69 -16.22
#